data_AF-A0A1W9IZ09-F1
#
_entry.id   AF-A0A1W9IZ09-F1
#
_cell.length_a   1.000
_cell.length_b   1.000
_cell.length_c   1.000
_cell.angle_alpha   90.00
_cell.angle_beta   90.00
_cell.angle_gamma   90.00
#
_symmetry.space_group_name_H-M   'P 1'
#
loop_
_entity.id
_entity.type
_entity.pdbx_description
1 polymer ?
#
loop_
_entity_poly.entity_id
_entity_poly.type
_entity_poly.pdbx_seq_one_letter_code
_entity_poly.pdbx_strand_id
1 'polypeptide(L)'
;MATALPLRLALAANALFSLSCAALMLFRPSMVGGWLGAQTPLALQAVGAGLVFFAADLLHQATRRRIATWRALYASAADFLWAIVTVALLGLFPNALSDSGNGLVITVAAAVLLFGLWQFLAIGSAHKLPDTGEYRHCIIVETNAPANAMWRVISRLGDIKNYMPSLKSSVVLDGRTPGVGAVRQCENHAGKRWAEQCTEFSAGRSFTVRFLSEAPDFPFPAKTMRGGWEVMPTYDGCQVMVWWELLPKRRLLAPVILSLLAFQADRDFPRVIQRIAGDALGHPPEAADQQNPGPMARLLPNFC
;
A
#
# COMPACT_ATOMS: atom_id res chain seq x y z
N MET A 1 2.28 -9.88 -13.23
CA MET A 1 2.29 -8.50 -13.79
C MET A 1 0.95 -8.03 -14.38
N ALA A 2 0.03 -8.92 -14.80
CA ALA A 2 -1.24 -8.53 -15.42
C ALA A 2 -2.21 -7.72 -14.52
N THR A 3 -2.03 -7.74 -13.19
CA THR A 3 -2.98 -7.16 -12.22
C THR A 3 -2.87 -5.63 -12.07
N ALA A 4 -1.72 -5.03 -12.39
CA ALA A 4 -1.49 -3.60 -12.16
C ALA A 4 -1.80 -2.69 -13.36
N LEU A 5 -1.97 -3.25 -14.56
CA LEU A 5 -2.21 -2.48 -15.79
C LEU A 5 -3.47 -1.60 -15.71
N PRO A 6 -4.63 -2.08 -15.21
CA PRO A 6 -5.82 -1.24 -15.10
C PRO A 6 -5.59 0.01 -14.24
N LEU A 7 -4.80 -0.12 -13.15
CA LEU A 7 -4.49 0.99 -12.27
C LEU A 7 -3.58 2.02 -12.95
N ARG A 8 -2.57 1.57 -13.70
CA ARG A 8 -1.71 2.47 -14.49
C ARG A 8 -2.50 3.26 -15.51
N LEU A 9 -3.42 2.59 -16.22
CA LEU A 9 -4.27 3.23 -17.22
C LEU A 9 -5.20 4.26 -16.57
N ALA A 10 -5.83 3.93 -15.44
CA ALA A 10 -6.69 4.86 -14.71
C ALA A 10 -5.91 6.10 -14.23
N LEU A 11 -4.70 5.91 -13.67
CA LEU A 11 -3.83 7.01 -13.24
C LEU A 11 -3.38 7.88 -14.42
N ALA A 12 -2.95 7.26 -15.53
CA ALA A 12 -2.49 7.98 -16.72
C ALA A 12 -3.62 8.75 -17.41
N ALA A 13 -4.82 8.16 -17.50
CA ALA A 13 -5.99 8.83 -18.06
C ALA A 13 -6.40 10.05 -17.24
N ASN A 14 -6.44 9.94 -15.91
CA ASN A 14 -6.71 11.07 -15.03
C ASN A 14 -5.62 12.15 -15.15
N ALA A 15 -4.33 11.75 -15.21
CA ALA A 15 -3.23 12.69 -15.42
C ALA A 15 -3.39 13.48 -16.73
N LEU A 16 -3.72 12.82 -17.84
CA LEU A 16 -3.91 13.47 -19.14
C LEU A 16 -5.10 14.43 -19.13
N PHE A 17 -6.22 14.02 -18.52
CA PHE A 17 -7.39 14.89 -18.36
C PHE A 17 -7.05 16.12 -17.53
N SER A 18 -6.41 15.92 -16.37
CA SER A 18 -5.97 16.99 -15.47
C SER A 18 -5.01 17.97 -16.15
N LEU A 19 -4.04 17.48 -16.94
CA LEU A 19 -3.13 18.33 -17.73
C LEU A 19 -3.86 19.14 -18.79
N SER A 20 -4.88 18.55 -19.41
CA SER A 20 -5.69 19.25 -20.43
C SER A 20 -6.50 20.39 -19.81
N CYS A 21 -7.13 20.15 -18.66
CA CYS A 21 -7.79 21.20 -17.88
C CYS A 21 -6.80 22.27 -17.40
N ALA A 22 -5.64 21.86 -16.89
CA ALA A 22 -4.59 22.76 -16.44
C ALA A 22 -4.09 23.67 -17.57
N ALA A 23 -3.82 23.12 -18.76
CA ALA A 23 -3.37 23.88 -19.91
C ALA A 23 -4.38 24.97 -20.31
N LEU A 24 -5.67 24.65 -20.34
CA LEU A 24 -6.71 25.64 -20.63
C LEU A 24 -6.75 26.76 -19.58
N MET A 25 -6.68 26.42 -18.30
CA MET A 25 -6.71 27.40 -17.20
C MET A 25 -5.45 28.27 -17.14
N LEU A 26 -4.28 27.73 -17.48
CA LEU A 26 -3.00 28.46 -17.44
C LEU A 26 -2.84 29.37 -18.66
N PHE A 27 -3.11 28.86 -19.86
CA PHE A 27 -2.83 29.57 -21.12
C PHE A 27 -4.02 30.38 -21.65
N ARG A 28 -5.26 30.02 -21.28
CA ARG A 28 -6.49 30.70 -21.73
C ARG A 28 -7.45 31.01 -20.57
N PRO A 29 -7.00 31.58 -19.44
CA PRO A 29 -7.84 31.81 -18.26
C PRO A 29 -9.07 32.66 -18.55
N SER A 30 -8.98 33.69 -19.41
CA SER A 30 -10.12 34.56 -19.73
C SER A 30 -11.23 33.84 -20.51
N MET A 31 -10.86 32.87 -21.35
CA MET A 31 -11.83 32.04 -22.10
C MET A 31 -12.58 31.12 -21.15
N VAL A 32 -11.85 30.44 -20.25
CA VAL A 32 -12.46 29.60 -19.21
C VAL A 32 -13.31 30.43 -18.26
N GLY A 33 -12.83 31.61 -17.84
CA GLY A 33 -13.59 32.55 -17.01
C GLY A 33 -14.86 33.05 -17.68
N GLY A 34 -14.82 33.31 -18.99
CA GLY A 34 -16.00 33.64 -19.79
C GLY A 34 -17.05 32.52 -19.80
N TRP A 35 -16.63 31.27 -19.98
CA TRP A 35 -17.54 30.11 -19.91
C TRP A 35 -18.13 29.92 -18.51
N LEU A 36 -17.34 30.15 -17.47
CA LEU A 36 -17.76 30.06 -16.08
C LEU A 36 -18.65 31.23 -15.64
N GLY A 37 -18.62 32.36 -16.35
CA GLY A 37 -19.22 33.61 -15.89
C GLY A 37 -18.44 34.30 -14.76
N ALA A 38 -17.19 33.91 -14.53
CA ALA A 38 -16.33 34.40 -13.45
C ALA A 38 -14.99 34.92 -13.99
N GLN A 39 -14.74 36.23 -13.82
CA GLN A 39 -13.54 36.89 -14.33
C GLN A 39 -12.41 36.92 -13.30
N THR A 40 -11.97 35.74 -12.86
CA THR A 40 -10.90 35.58 -11.86
C THR A 40 -9.70 34.83 -12.43
N PRO A 41 -8.92 35.44 -13.36
CA PRO A 41 -7.86 34.74 -14.08
C PRO A 41 -6.77 34.18 -13.15
N LEU A 42 -6.40 34.92 -12.10
CA LEU A 42 -5.40 34.46 -11.11
C LEU A 42 -5.87 33.19 -10.37
N ALA A 43 -7.15 33.12 -10.00
CA ALA A 43 -7.70 31.95 -9.32
C ALA A 43 -7.68 30.73 -10.25
N LEU A 44 -8.07 30.90 -11.52
CA LEU A 44 -8.03 29.83 -12.52
C LEU A 44 -6.59 29.36 -12.78
N GLN A 45 -5.64 30.27 -12.90
CA GLN A 45 -4.23 29.93 -13.07
C GLN A 45 -3.67 29.19 -11.84
N ALA A 46 -4.04 29.60 -10.63
CA ALA A 46 -3.65 28.91 -9.41
C ALA A 46 -4.20 27.47 -9.37
N VAL A 47 -5.46 27.27 -9.72
CA VAL A 47 -6.07 25.94 -9.87
C VAL A 47 -5.35 25.13 -10.95
N GLY A 48 -5.07 25.74 -12.10
CA GLY A 48 -4.34 25.11 -13.20
C GLY A 48 -2.94 24.66 -12.78
N ALA A 49 -2.20 25.48 -12.03
CA ALA A 49 -0.89 25.10 -11.49
C ALA A 49 -0.99 23.91 -10.52
N GLY A 50 -2.00 23.91 -9.64
CA GLY A 50 -2.29 22.78 -8.75
C GLY A 50 -2.56 21.48 -9.53
N LEU A 51 -3.34 21.57 -10.61
CA LEU A 51 -3.62 20.42 -11.49
C LEU A 51 -2.37 19.91 -12.22
N VAL A 52 -1.42 20.77 -12.58
CA VAL A 52 -0.12 20.32 -13.14
C VAL A 52 0.64 19.48 -12.11
N PHE A 53 0.75 19.93 -10.86
CA PHE A 53 1.43 19.17 -9.81
C PHE A 53 0.73 17.83 -9.54
N PHE A 54 -0.60 17.85 -9.46
CA PHE A 54 -1.40 16.64 -9.28
C PHE A 54 -1.17 15.64 -10.43
N ALA A 55 -1.26 16.09 -11.68
CA ALA A 55 -1.07 15.23 -12.84
C ALA A 55 0.37 14.70 -12.97
N ALA A 56 1.37 15.50 -12.65
CA ALA A 56 2.76 15.05 -12.61
C ALA A 56 2.95 13.92 -11.58
N ASP A 57 2.31 14.02 -10.42
CA ASP A 57 2.35 12.95 -9.43
C ASP A 57 1.66 11.67 -9.92
N LEU A 58 0.48 11.78 -10.55
CA LEU A 58 -0.22 10.65 -11.14
C LEU A 58 0.61 9.95 -12.22
N LEU A 59 1.25 10.71 -13.11
CA LEU A 59 2.09 10.17 -14.18
C LEU A 59 3.35 9.50 -13.62
N HIS A 60 3.97 10.09 -12.60
CA HIS A 60 5.07 9.48 -11.88
C HIS A 60 4.63 8.14 -11.26
N GLN A 61 3.49 8.10 -10.58
CA GLN A 61 2.94 6.86 -10.03
C GLN A 61 2.65 5.81 -11.12
N ALA A 62 2.06 6.22 -12.25
CA ALA A 62 1.72 5.33 -13.36
C ALA A 62 2.95 4.71 -14.05
N THR A 63 4.12 5.36 -13.98
CA THR A 63 5.37 4.92 -14.62
C THR A 63 6.31 4.13 -13.70
N ARG A 64 6.10 4.17 -12.37
CA ARG A 64 6.90 3.38 -11.42
C ARG A 64 6.78 1.88 -11.67
N ARG A 65 7.87 1.12 -11.54
CA ARG A 65 7.83 -0.37 -11.60
C ARG A 65 6.90 -0.96 -10.53
N ARG A 66 7.00 -0.46 -9.30
CA ARG A 66 6.12 -0.78 -8.18
C ARG A 66 5.16 0.38 -7.90
N ILE A 67 3.86 0.15 -8.03
CA ILE A 67 2.84 1.16 -7.75
C ILE A 67 2.55 1.17 -6.26
N ALA A 68 2.72 2.31 -5.61
CA ALA A 68 2.33 2.48 -4.22
C ALA A 68 0.81 2.70 -4.15
N THR A 69 0.04 1.64 -3.89
CA THR A 69 -1.44 1.67 -3.94
C THR A 69 -2.06 2.67 -2.97
N TRP A 70 -1.40 2.98 -1.85
CA TRP A 70 -1.83 4.06 -0.94
C TRP A 70 -1.81 5.45 -1.58
N ARG A 71 -0.89 5.73 -2.51
CA ARG A 71 -0.84 7.02 -3.22
C ARG A 71 -1.96 7.12 -4.25
N ALA A 72 -2.27 6.01 -4.92
CA ALA A 72 -3.44 5.92 -5.78
C ALA A 72 -4.73 6.09 -4.97
N LEU A 73 -4.81 5.52 -3.76
CA LEU A 73 -5.96 5.71 -2.87
C LEU A 73 -6.15 7.18 -2.48
N TYR A 74 -5.06 7.88 -2.15
CA TYR A 74 -5.10 9.33 -1.89
C TYR A 74 -5.57 10.11 -3.11
N ALA A 75 -5.09 9.77 -4.32
CA ALA A 75 -5.55 10.40 -5.55
C ALA A 75 -7.07 10.20 -5.77
N SER A 76 -7.59 8.98 -5.59
CA SER A 76 -9.02 8.72 -5.70
C SER A 76 -9.84 9.48 -4.64
N ALA A 77 -9.30 9.61 -3.42
CA ALA A 77 -9.95 10.41 -2.38
C ALA A 77 -9.97 11.91 -2.73
N ALA A 78 -8.91 12.45 -3.34
CA ALA A 78 -8.87 13.82 -3.84
C ALA A 78 -9.90 14.04 -4.97
N ASP A 79 -10.03 13.08 -5.90
CA ASP A 79 -11.04 13.12 -6.95
C ASP A 79 -12.48 13.14 -6.38
N PHE A 80 -12.76 12.30 -5.37
CA PHE A 80 -14.05 12.30 -4.69
C PHE A 80 -14.31 13.61 -3.94
N LEU A 81 -13.30 14.14 -3.26
CA LEU A 81 -13.40 15.44 -2.59
C LEU A 81 -13.70 16.56 -3.58
N TRP A 82 -13.06 16.55 -4.76
CA TRP A 82 -13.33 17.51 -5.83
C TRP A 82 -14.80 17.47 -6.28
N ALA A 83 -15.35 16.28 -6.49
CA ALA A 83 -16.75 16.11 -6.89
C ALA A 83 -17.71 16.60 -5.78
N ILE A 84 -17.42 16.29 -4.50
CA ILE A 84 -18.22 16.76 -3.36
C ILE A 84 -18.18 18.29 -3.25
N VAL A 85 -16.98 18.89 -3.33
CA VAL A 85 -16.82 20.36 -3.30
C VAL A 85 -17.56 21.01 -4.45
N THR A 86 -17.56 20.40 -5.63
CA THR A 86 -18.33 20.87 -6.78
C THR A 86 -19.84 20.89 -6.48
N VAL A 87 -20.39 19.80 -5.95
CA VAL A 87 -21.83 19.74 -5.59
C VAL A 87 -22.16 20.79 -4.54
N ALA A 88 -21.31 20.95 -3.51
CA ALA A 88 -21.51 21.95 -2.46
C ALA A 88 -21.45 23.38 -3.02
N LEU A 89 -20.50 23.69 -3.90
CA LEU A 89 -20.37 25.00 -4.54
C LEU A 89 -21.64 25.36 -5.31
N LEU A 90 -22.16 24.43 -6.13
CA LEU A 90 -23.36 24.65 -6.95
C LEU A 90 -24.64 24.77 -6.09
N GLY A 91 -24.73 24.03 -4.98
CA GLY A 91 -25.88 24.09 -4.08
C GLY A 91 -25.91 25.34 -3.20
N LEU A 92 -24.75 25.75 -2.68
CA LEU A 92 -24.63 26.91 -1.78
C LEU A 92 -24.56 28.23 -2.55
N PHE A 93 -24.06 28.22 -3.78
CA PHE A 93 -23.87 29.41 -4.61
C PHE A 93 -24.43 29.20 -6.03
N PRO A 94 -25.74 28.96 -6.19
CA PRO A 94 -26.34 28.59 -7.47
C PRO A 94 -26.18 29.67 -8.56
N ASN A 95 -25.96 30.92 -8.17
CA ASN A 95 -25.76 32.07 -9.07
C ASN A 95 -24.28 32.51 -9.18
N ALA A 96 -23.33 31.75 -8.61
CA ALA A 96 -21.91 32.12 -8.70
C ALA A 96 -21.30 31.85 -10.09
N LEU A 97 -21.92 30.97 -10.87
CA LEU A 97 -21.50 30.63 -12.23
C LEU A 97 -22.66 30.89 -13.20
N SER A 98 -22.33 31.10 -14.48
CA SER A 98 -23.32 31.10 -15.55
C SER A 98 -23.90 29.69 -15.78
N ASP A 99 -25.01 29.59 -16.51
CA ASP A 99 -25.62 28.29 -16.85
C ASP A 99 -24.65 27.38 -17.61
N SER A 100 -23.86 27.94 -18.55
CA SER A 100 -22.80 27.20 -19.24
C SER A 100 -21.68 26.79 -18.28
N GLY A 101 -21.36 27.65 -17.30
CA GLY A 101 -20.37 27.37 -16.26
C GLY A 101 -20.78 26.22 -15.36
N ASN A 102 -22.05 26.20 -14.94
CA ASN A 102 -22.65 25.11 -14.19
C ASN A 102 -22.52 23.78 -14.95
N GLY A 103 -22.94 23.77 -16.23
CA GLY A 103 -22.81 22.58 -17.07
C GLY A 103 -21.36 22.08 -17.24
N LEU A 104 -20.42 23.00 -17.44
CA LEU A 104 -18.99 22.67 -17.56
C LEU A 104 -18.44 22.06 -16.27
N VAL A 105 -18.71 22.69 -15.13
CA VAL A 105 -18.22 22.25 -13.82
C VAL A 105 -18.81 20.89 -13.44
N ILE A 106 -20.10 20.64 -13.71
CA ILE A 106 -20.74 19.33 -13.53
C ILE A 106 -20.06 18.26 -14.40
N THR A 107 -19.79 18.59 -15.67
CA THR A 107 -19.15 17.65 -16.61
C THR A 107 -17.73 17.28 -16.14
N VAL A 108 -16.94 18.26 -15.71
CA VAL A 108 -15.60 18.02 -15.16
C VAL A 108 -15.66 17.19 -13.88
N ALA A 109 -16.58 17.52 -12.96
CA ALA A 109 -16.74 16.76 -11.72
C ALA A 109 -17.19 15.31 -11.98
N ALA A 110 -18.06 15.07 -12.96
CA ALA A 110 -18.45 13.73 -13.36
C ALA A 110 -17.26 12.93 -13.92
N ALA A 111 -16.45 13.54 -14.80
CA ALA A 111 -15.24 12.91 -15.34
C ALA A 111 -14.22 12.56 -14.22
N VAL A 112 -13.95 13.50 -13.32
CA VAL A 112 -13.06 13.32 -12.16
C VAL A 112 -13.58 12.20 -11.25
N LEU A 113 -14.90 12.17 -10.97
CA LEU A 113 -15.52 11.10 -10.18
C LEU A 113 -15.35 9.74 -10.85
N LEU A 114 -15.53 9.65 -12.17
CA LEU A 114 -15.31 8.40 -12.92
C LEU A 114 -13.86 7.93 -12.84
N PHE A 115 -12.88 8.85 -12.92
CA PHE A 115 -11.47 8.51 -12.70
C PHE A 115 -11.21 8.02 -11.28
N GLY A 116 -11.73 8.71 -10.27
CA GLY A 116 -11.61 8.30 -8.87
C GLY A 116 -12.20 6.91 -8.62
N LEU A 117 -13.38 6.61 -9.19
CA LEU A 117 -14.00 5.29 -9.11
C LEU A 117 -13.16 4.22 -9.83
N TRP A 118 -12.67 4.52 -11.03
CA TRP A 118 -11.86 3.58 -11.80
C TRP A 118 -10.55 3.24 -11.08
N GLN A 119 -9.84 4.26 -10.58
CA GLN A 119 -8.63 4.07 -9.76
C GLN A 119 -8.94 3.24 -8.50
N PHE A 120 -10.00 3.57 -7.77
CA PHE A 120 -10.39 2.87 -6.55
C PHE A 120 -10.68 1.38 -6.81
N LEU A 121 -11.42 1.06 -7.87
CA LEU A 121 -11.69 -0.33 -8.26
C LEU A 121 -10.41 -1.04 -8.73
N ALA A 122 -9.55 -0.34 -9.49
CA ALA A 122 -8.31 -0.89 -9.99
C ALA A 122 -7.28 -1.18 -8.88
N ILE A 123 -7.28 -0.41 -7.78
CA ILE A 123 -6.51 -0.73 -6.56
C ILE A 123 -6.92 -2.09 -6.00
N GLY A 124 -8.23 -2.36 -5.91
CA GLY A 124 -8.73 -3.66 -5.46
C GLY A 124 -8.25 -4.80 -6.36
N SER A 125 -8.33 -4.61 -7.68
CA SER A 125 -7.86 -5.60 -8.67
C SER A 125 -6.35 -5.81 -8.63
N ALA A 126 -5.56 -4.78 -8.29
CA ALA A 126 -4.10 -4.89 -8.22
C ALA A 126 -3.62 -5.89 -7.15
N HIS A 127 -4.42 -6.07 -6.09
CA HIS A 127 -4.13 -7.00 -5.00
C HIS A 127 -4.86 -8.34 -5.13
N LYS A 128 -5.84 -8.47 -6.02
CA LYS A 128 -6.70 -9.66 -6.07
C LYS A 128 -5.95 -10.85 -6.67
N LEU A 129 -5.99 -11.98 -5.98
CA LEU A 129 -5.51 -13.25 -6.53
C LEU A 129 -6.51 -13.79 -7.57
N PRO A 130 -6.04 -14.31 -8.71
CA PRO A 130 -6.89 -15.03 -9.65
C PRO A 130 -7.59 -16.20 -8.94
N ASP A 131 -8.86 -16.41 -9.28
CA ASP A 131 -9.65 -17.61 -8.95
C ASP A 131 -9.97 -17.90 -7.47
N THR A 132 -9.32 -17.24 -6.51
CA THR A 132 -9.58 -17.45 -5.06
C THR A 132 -10.50 -16.39 -4.45
N GLY A 133 -10.55 -15.19 -5.05
CA GLY A 133 -11.23 -14.03 -4.47
C GLY A 133 -10.53 -13.47 -3.22
N GLU A 134 -9.38 -14.00 -2.87
CA GLU A 134 -8.49 -13.47 -1.84
C GLU A 134 -7.63 -12.34 -2.39
N TYR A 135 -7.00 -11.60 -1.48
CA TYR A 135 -6.12 -10.50 -1.82
C TYR A 135 -4.73 -10.76 -1.25
N ARG A 136 -3.71 -10.52 -2.07
CA ARG A 136 -2.31 -10.72 -1.71
C ARG A 136 -1.56 -9.40 -1.67
N HIS A 137 -0.71 -9.28 -0.65
CA HIS A 137 0.36 -8.28 -0.60
C HIS A 137 1.67 -8.99 -0.27
N CYS A 138 2.76 -8.56 -0.88
CA CYS A 138 4.07 -9.06 -0.52
C CYS A 138 5.17 -8.02 -0.73
N ILE A 139 6.28 -8.33 -0.09
CA ILE A 139 7.47 -7.51 0.02
C ILE A 139 8.64 -8.44 -0.20
N ILE A 140 9.56 -8.06 -1.08
CA ILE A 140 10.82 -8.76 -1.28
C ILE A 140 11.94 -7.80 -0.91
N VAL A 141 12.75 -8.18 0.07
CA VAL A 141 13.88 -7.39 0.54
C VAL A 141 15.17 -8.17 0.30
N GLU A 142 16.07 -7.56 -0.45
CA GLU A 142 17.41 -8.09 -0.68
C GLU A 142 18.33 -7.72 0.48
N THR A 143 19.14 -8.68 0.91
CA THR A 143 20.11 -8.52 2.00
C THR A 143 21.44 -9.20 1.68
N ASN A 144 22.52 -8.74 2.30
CA ASN A 144 23.84 -9.36 2.23
C ASN A 144 24.05 -10.51 3.23
N ALA A 145 23.05 -10.84 4.05
CA ALA A 145 23.17 -11.97 4.98
C ALA A 145 23.04 -13.30 4.21
N PRO A 146 23.88 -14.31 4.50
CA PRO A 146 23.75 -15.64 3.92
C PRO A 146 22.36 -16.25 4.21
N ALA A 147 21.75 -16.89 3.21
CA ALA A 147 20.39 -17.44 3.33
C ALA A 147 20.21 -18.40 4.52
N ASN A 148 21.20 -19.25 4.79
CA ASN A 148 21.19 -20.17 5.94
C ASN A 148 21.24 -19.43 7.29
N ALA A 149 22.02 -18.35 7.39
CA ALA A 149 22.08 -17.52 8.60
C ALA A 149 20.77 -16.75 8.80
N MET A 150 20.25 -16.15 7.73
CA MET A 150 18.95 -15.47 7.72
C MET A 150 17.81 -16.41 8.16
N TRP A 151 17.77 -17.63 7.62
CA TRP A 151 16.76 -18.63 7.98
C TRP A 151 16.84 -19.05 9.45
N ARG A 152 18.04 -19.21 10.03
CA ARG A 152 18.20 -19.53 11.47
C ARG A 152 17.55 -18.48 12.37
N VAL A 153 17.54 -17.22 11.95
CA VAL A 153 16.84 -16.15 12.70
C VAL A 153 15.34 -16.19 12.43
N ILE A 154 14.92 -16.20 11.16
CA ILE A 154 13.51 -16.15 10.75
C ILE A 154 12.69 -17.35 11.27
N SER A 155 13.29 -18.54 11.32
CA SER A 155 12.62 -19.77 11.76
C SER A 155 12.33 -19.82 13.26
N ARG A 156 12.95 -18.94 14.07
CA ARG A 156 12.62 -18.79 15.49
C ARG A 156 11.32 -18.01 15.63
N LEU A 157 10.19 -18.68 15.41
CA LEU A 157 8.87 -18.05 15.34
C LEU A 157 8.58 -17.12 16.53
N GLY A 158 8.93 -17.52 17.76
CA GLY A 158 8.72 -16.70 18.96
C GLY A 158 9.51 -15.39 18.99
N ASP A 159 10.64 -15.31 18.30
CA ASP A 159 11.62 -14.22 18.45
C ASP A 159 11.29 -12.98 17.61
N ILE A 160 10.22 -13.01 16.80
CA ILE A 160 9.87 -11.89 15.89
C ILE A 160 9.68 -10.55 16.62
N LYS A 161 9.29 -10.58 17.91
CA LYS A 161 9.17 -9.37 18.76
C LYS A 161 10.48 -8.59 18.86
N ASN A 162 11.62 -9.25 18.75
CA ASN A 162 12.94 -8.62 18.86
C ASN A 162 13.23 -7.71 17.66
N TYR A 163 12.53 -7.92 16.55
CA TYR A 163 12.76 -7.20 15.29
C TYR A 163 11.61 -6.26 14.94
N MET A 164 10.38 -6.60 15.35
CA MET A 164 9.15 -5.89 15.01
C MET A 164 8.75 -4.88 16.11
N PRO A 165 8.95 -3.56 15.93
CA PRO A 165 8.69 -2.55 16.97
C PRO A 165 7.24 -2.47 17.46
N SER A 166 6.29 -2.96 16.66
CA SER A 166 4.87 -2.91 17.01
C SER A 166 4.46 -4.03 17.97
N LEU A 167 5.30 -5.04 18.16
CA LEU A 167 5.02 -6.18 19.03
C LEU A 167 5.60 -5.98 20.43
N LYS A 168 4.73 -6.12 21.43
CA LYS A 168 5.09 -6.20 22.84
C LYS A 168 5.55 -7.60 23.22
N SER A 169 4.88 -8.63 22.71
CA SER A 169 5.23 -10.02 22.97
C SER A 169 4.95 -10.93 21.76
N SER A 170 5.69 -12.02 21.70
CA SER A 170 5.53 -13.11 20.74
C SER A 170 6.05 -14.38 21.39
N VAL A 171 5.21 -15.40 21.54
CA VAL A 171 5.54 -16.64 22.25
C VAL A 171 4.96 -17.83 21.50
N VAL A 172 5.75 -18.89 21.34
CA VAL A 172 5.24 -20.18 20.84
C VAL A 172 4.57 -20.92 21.99
N LEU A 173 3.30 -21.27 21.81
CA LEU A 173 2.48 -21.92 22.81
C LEU A 173 2.87 -23.41 22.98
N ASP A 174 2.51 -23.97 24.13
CA ASP A 174 2.66 -25.39 24.48
C ASP A 174 4.11 -25.92 24.42
N GLY A 175 5.11 -25.04 24.49
CA GLY A 175 6.53 -25.43 24.45
C GLY A 175 6.97 -26.10 23.14
N ARG A 176 6.17 -25.99 22.06
CA ARG A 176 6.47 -26.64 20.79
C ARG A 176 7.70 -26.03 20.12
N THR A 177 8.49 -26.86 19.47
CA THR A 177 9.53 -26.39 18.55
C THR A 177 8.89 -25.75 17.31
N PRO A 178 9.53 -24.73 16.70
CA PRO A 178 9.08 -24.20 15.42
C PRO A 178 8.88 -25.30 14.36
N GLY A 179 7.73 -25.31 13.71
CA GLY A 179 7.35 -26.33 12.73
C GLY A 179 5.84 -26.42 12.52
N VAL A 180 5.41 -27.34 11.67
CA VAL A 180 3.98 -27.55 11.37
C VAL A 180 3.20 -27.85 12.66
N GLY A 181 2.08 -27.16 12.84
CA GLY A 181 1.24 -27.26 14.02
C GLY A 181 1.71 -26.45 15.23
N ALA A 182 2.86 -25.78 15.19
CA ALA A 182 3.24 -24.80 16.20
C ALA A 182 2.30 -23.58 16.13
N VAL A 183 1.89 -23.08 17.29
CA VAL A 183 1.04 -21.88 17.39
C VAL A 183 1.85 -20.78 18.07
N ARG A 184 1.97 -19.63 17.41
CA ARG A 184 2.57 -18.41 17.96
C ARG A 184 1.46 -17.45 18.37
N GLN A 185 1.53 -16.96 19.60
CA GLN A 185 0.69 -15.86 20.06
C GLN A 185 1.47 -14.56 20.07
N CYS A 186 0.89 -13.52 19.49
CA CYS A 186 1.44 -12.17 19.42
C CYS A 186 0.56 -11.20 20.21
N GLU A 187 1.19 -10.17 20.79
CA GLU A 187 0.52 -9.03 21.45
C GLU A 187 1.21 -7.74 21.01
N ASN A 188 0.43 -6.71 20.68
CA ASN A 188 0.98 -5.37 20.41
C ASN A 188 0.99 -4.48 21.66
N HIS A 189 1.63 -3.31 21.57
CA HIS A 189 1.67 -2.35 22.68
C HIS A 189 0.31 -1.78 23.10
N ALA A 190 -0.73 -1.94 22.28
CA ALA A 190 -2.11 -1.56 22.59
C ALA A 190 -2.92 -2.71 23.24
N GLY A 191 -2.28 -3.83 23.60
CA GLY A 191 -2.91 -4.98 24.24
C GLY A 191 -3.74 -5.86 23.30
N LYS A 192 -3.75 -5.60 21.99
CA LYS A 192 -4.44 -6.45 21.01
C LYS A 192 -3.63 -7.73 20.81
N ARG A 193 -4.31 -8.88 20.87
CA ARG A 193 -3.70 -10.21 20.77
C ARG A 193 -4.21 -10.93 19.52
N TRP A 194 -3.38 -11.78 18.96
CA TRP A 194 -3.78 -12.71 17.90
C TRP A 194 -2.86 -13.93 17.93
N ALA A 195 -3.30 -15.02 17.31
CA ALA A 195 -2.54 -16.26 17.20
C ALA A 195 -2.42 -16.71 15.75
N GLU A 196 -1.31 -17.37 15.46
CA GLU A 196 -0.90 -17.82 14.13
C GLU A 196 -0.44 -19.27 14.23
N GLN A 197 -1.03 -20.16 13.45
CA GLN A 197 -0.65 -21.57 13.39
C GLN A 197 0.22 -21.82 12.15
N CYS A 198 1.40 -22.41 12.33
CA CYS A 198 2.25 -22.82 11.22
C CYS A 198 1.60 -24.01 10.48
N THR A 199 1.22 -23.82 9.23
CA THR A 199 0.57 -24.85 8.40
C THR A 199 1.55 -25.57 7.49
N GLU A 200 2.62 -24.88 7.08
CA GLU A 200 3.67 -25.42 6.22
C GLU A 200 5.03 -24.96 6.74
N PHE A 201 6.03 -25.83 6.71
CA PHE A 201 7.39 -25.50 7.17
C PHE A 201 8.42 -26.27 6.34
N SER A 202 9.23 -25.56 5.59
CA SER A 202 10.34 -26.07 4.79
C SER A 202 11.65 -25.60 5.42
N ALA A 203 12.33 -26.51 6.11
CA ALA A 203 13.60 -26.21 6.79
C ALA A 203 14.62 -25.64 5.80
N GLY A 204 15.25 -24.54 6.19
CA GLY A 204 16.23 -23.81 5.38
C GLY A 204 15.63 -22.78 4.41
N ARG A 205 14.29 -22.73 4.26
CA ARG A 205 13.68 -22.00 3.14
C ARG A 205 12.46 -21.17 3.51
N SER A 206 11.38 -21.77 3.99
CA SER A 206 10.09 -21.07 4.09
C SER A 206 9.16 -21.63 5.15
N PHE A 207 8.21 -20.80 5.59
CA PHE A 207 7.07 -21.25 6.37
C PHE A 207 5.81 -20.47 6.00
N THR A 208 4.65 -21.11 6.20
CA THR A 208 3.32 -20.51 6.04
C THR A 208 2.58 -20.60 7.36
N VAL A 209 1.95 -19.49 7.77
CA VAL A 209 1.07 -19.42 8.93
C VAL A 209 -0.36 -19.10 8.52
N ARG A 210 -1.32 -19.75 9.19
CA ARG A 210 -2.74 -19.38 9.19
C ARG A 210 -3.02 -18.57 10.44
N PHE A 211 -3.53 -17.35 10.29
CA PHE A 211 -4.00 -16.56 11.41
C PHE A 211 -5.31 -17.18 11.92
N LEU A 212 -5.45 -17.32 13.24
CA LEU A 212 -6.68 -17.82 13.88
C LEU A 212 -7.74 -16.71 13.90
N SER A 213 -8.19 -16.29 12.71
CA SER A 213 -9.09 -15.14 12.51
C SER A 213 -10.52 -15.39 12.98
N GLU A 214 -10.84 -16.62 13.37
CA GLU A 214 -12.13 -16.99 13.97
C GLU A 214 -12.25 -16.54 15.43
N ALA A 215 -11.16 -16.14 16.09
CA ALA A 215 -11.19 -15.62 17.45
C ALA A 215 -12.05 -14.34 17.54
N PRO A 216 -12.89 -14.19 18.59
CA PRO A 216 -13.83 -13.07 18.71
C PRO A 216 -13.13 -11.70 18.79
N ASP A 217 -11.91 -11.67 19.32
CA ASP A 217 -11.09 -10.48 19.51
C ASP A 217 -10.02 -10.28 18.41
N PHE A 218 -10.11 -11.01 17.29
CA PHE A 218 -9.14 -10.89 16.21
C PHE A 218 -9.05 -9.45 15.66
N PRO A 219 -7.89 -8.79 15.74
CA PRO A 219 -7.79 -7.33 15.60
C PRO A 219 -7.76 -6.83 14.16
N PHE A 220 -7.58 -7.72 13.19
CA PHE A 220 -7.46 -7.36 11.77
C PHE A 220 -8.82 -7.47 11.07
N PRO A 221 -9.12 -6.60 10.09
CA PRO A 221 -10.39 -6.59 9.35
C PRO A 221 -10.49 -7.71 8.29
N ALA A 222 -9.98 -8.90 8.60
CA ALA A 222 -9.96 -10.07 7.73
C ALA A 222 -10.88 -11.18 8.26
N LYS A 223 -11.58 -11.86 7.36
CA LYS A 223 -12.37 -13.08 7.61
C LYS A 223 -11.46 -14.31 7.64
N THR A 224 -10.55 -14.40 6.68
CA THR A 224 -9.45 -15.36 6.63
C THR A 224 -8.16 -14.61 6.39
N MET A 225 -7.06 -15.08 6.97
CA MET A 225 -5.75 -14.50 6.74
C MET A 225 -4.67 -15.58 6.85
N ARG A 226 -3.78 -15.60 5.87
CA ARG A 226 -2.56 -16.40 5.83
C ARG A 226 -1.39 -15.46 5.58
N GLY A 227 -0.21 -15.89 5.96
CA GLY A 227 1.01 -15.21 5.58
C GLY A 227 2.18 -16.15 5.62
N GLY A 228 3.31 -15.71 5.11
CA GLY A 228 4.48 -16.56 5.04
C GLY A 228 5.76 -15.78 4.83
N TRP A 229 6.84 -16.50 5.03
CA TRP A 229 8.20 -16.04 4.81
C TRP A 229 8.90 -17.04 3.89
N GLU A 230 9.67 -16.54 2.93
CA GLU A 230 10.56 -17.34 2.09
C GLU A 230 11.92 -16.66 1.97
N VAL A 231 12.98 -17.43 2.14
CA VAL A 231 14.37 -16.99 1.99
C VAL A 231 14.93 -17.66 0.74
N MET A 232 15.35 -16.84 -0.22
CA MET A 232 15.92 -17.29 -1.50
C MET A 232 17.40 -16.88 -1.55
N PRO A 233 18.34 -17.80 -1.77
CA PRO A 233 19.75 -17.44 -1.90
C PRO A 233 19.98 -16.58 -3.15
N THR A 234 20.91 -15.64 -3.06
CA THR A 234 21.47 -14.88 -4.19
C THR A 234 23.00 -15.02 -4.18
N TYR A 235 23.69 -14.47 -5.19
CA TYR A 235 25.15 -14.55 -5.29
C TYR A 235 25.84 -13.87 -4.08
N ASP A 236 25.36 -12.70 -3.66
CA ASP A 236 25.95 -11.89 -2.58
C ASP A 236 25.16 -11.92 -1.25
N GLY A 237 24.22 -12.87 -1.08
CA GLY A 237 23.40 -12.94 0.13
C GLY A 237 22.08 -13.68 -0.05
N CYS A 238 20.97 -13.01 0.25
CA CYS A 238 19.63 -13.58 0.05
C CYS A 238 18.55 -12.52 -0.19
N GLN A 239 17.44 -12.97 -0.76
CA GLN A 239 16.18 -12.24 -0.80
C GLN A 239 15.21 -12.85 0.20
N VAL A 240 14.59 -12.01 1.01
CA VAL A 240 13.54 -12.39 1.95
C VAL A 240 12.20 -11.89 1.42
N MET A 241 11.33 -12.81 1.06
CA MET A 241 9.93 -12.52 0.73
C MET A 241 9.07 -12.68 1.98
N VAL A 242 8.27 -11.66 2.27
CA VAL A 242 7.18 -11.70 3.25
C VAL A 242 5.89 -11.42 2.52
N TRP A 243 4.88 -12.24 2.76
CA TRP A 243 3.61 -12.13 2.06
C TRP A 243 2.42 -12.40 3.00
N TRP A 244 1.28 -11.84 2.62
CA TRP A 244 -0.01 -12.06 3.25
C TRP A 244 -1.08 -12.28 2.20
N GLU A 245 -1.97 -13.22 2.46
CA GLU A 245 -3.18 -13.48 1.71
C GLU A 245 -4.36 -13.33 2.65
N LEU A 246 -5.36 -12.53 2.29
CA LEU A 246 -6.49 -12.27 3.16
C LEU A 246 -7.79 -12.06 2.39
N LEU A 247 -8.89 -12.46 3.03
CA LEU A 247 -10.23 -12.13 2.60
C LEU A 247 -10.81 -11.07 3.55
N PRO A 248 -11.05 -9.82 3.13
CA PRO A 248 -11.58 -8.78 4.01
C PRO A 248 -12.98 -9.11 4.54
N LYS A 249 -13.30 -8.71 5.78
CA LYS A 249 -14.66 -8.85 6.36
C LYS A 249 -15.70 -8.09 5.52
N ARG A 250 -15.31 -6.95 4.93
CA ARG A 250 -16.12 -6.15 4.01
C ARG A 250 -15.40 -5.99 2.67
N ARG A 251 -15.81 -6.75 1.66
CA ARG A 251 -15.16 -6.78 0.33
C ARG A 251 -15.10 -5.41 -0.35
N LEU A 252 -16.12 -4.56 -0.16
CA LEU A 252 -16.15 -3.20 -0.71
C LEU A 252 -15.04 -2.28 -0.15
N LEU A 253 -14.54 -2.56 1.06
CA LEU A 253 -13.46 -1.81 1.69
C LEU A 253 -12.07 -2.37 1.35
N ALA A 254 -11.98 -3.43 0.54
CA ALA A 254 -10.71 -4.06 0.19
C ALA A 254 -9.68 -3.05 -0.37
N PRO A 255 -10.04 -2.12 -1.30
CA PRO A 255 -9.06 -1.16 -1.82
C PRO A 255 -8.45 -0.26 -0.74
N VAL A 256 -9.24 0.11 0.27
CA VAL A 256 -8.78 0.93 1.41
C VAL A 256 -7.90 0.10 2.34
N ILE A 257 -8.43 -1.02 2.82
CA ILE A 257 -7.77 -1.89 3.81
C ILE A 257 -6.41 -2.35 3.29
N LEU A 258 -6.36 -2.85 2.04
CA LEU A 258 -5.15 -3.40 1.46
C LEU A 258 -4.11 -2.33 1.20
N SER A 259 -4.51 -1.14 0.75
CA SER A 259 -3.57 -0.02 0.54
C SER A 259 -2.92 0.42 1.84
N LEU A 260 -3.69 0.48 2.94
CA LEU A 260 -3.17 0.85 4.26
C LEU A 260 -2.24 -0.23 4.83
N LEU A 261 -2.63 -1.50 4.72
CA LEU A 261 -1.79 -2.63 5.14
C LEU A 261 -0.49 -2.68 4.31
N ALA A 262 -0.60 -2.48 2.99
CA ALA A 262 0.54 -2.44 2.08
C ALA A 262 1.50 -1.30 2.43
N PHE A 263 0.98 -0.10 2.69
CA PHE A 263 1.79 1.04 3.11
C PHE A 263 2.55 0.76 4.41
N GLN A 264 1.85 0.26 5.43
CA GLN A 264 2.48 -0.06 6.71
C GLN A 264 3.56 -1.13 6.52
N ALA A 265 3.24 -2.20 5.78
CA ALA A 265 4.17 -3.28 5.54
C ALA A 265 5.41 -2.80 4.76
N ASP A 266 5.22 -2.02 3.69
CA ASP A 266 6.32 -1.48 2.86
C ASP A 266 7.23 -0.53 3.63
N ARG A 267 6.69 0.18 4.63
CA ARG A 267 7.46 1.08 5.50
C ARG A 267 8.24 0.31 6.56
N ASP A 268 7.60 -0.67 7.20
CA ASP A 268 8.12 -1.28 8.43
C ASP A 268 9.03 -2.49 8.12
N PHE A 269 8.67 -3.35 7.17
CA PHE A 269 9.38 -4.62 6.93
C PHE A 269 10.82 -4.50 6.42
N PRO A 270 11.19 -3.52 5.58
CA PRO A 270 12.60 -3.35 5.22
C PRO A 270 13.52 -3.19 6.43
N ARG A 271 13.07 -2.43 7.45
CA ARG A 271 13.81 -2.24 8.70
C ARG A 271 13.79 -3.49 9.59
N VAL A 272 12.67 -4.20 9.63
CA VAL A 272 12.57 -5.49 10.35
C VAL A 272 13.57 -6.49 9.77
N ILE A 273 13.58 -6.64 8.44
CA ILE A 273 14.49 -7.56 7.74
C ILE A 273 15.94 -7.11 7.89
N GLN A 274 16.21 -5.80 7.90
CA GLN A 274 17.53 -5.26 8.21
C GLN A 274 18.04 -5.68 9.59
N ARG A 275 17.18 -5.62 10.62
CA ARG A 275 17.54 -6.05 11.99
C ARG A 275 17.77 -7.56 12.08
N ILE A 276 16.92 -8.33 11.40
CA ILE A 276 17.09 -9.80 11.27
C ILE A 276 18.43 -10.11 10.58
N ALA A 277 18.77 -9.39 9.51
CA ALA A 277 20.06 -9.54 8.83
C ALA A 277 21.24 -9.18 9.74
N GLY A 278 21.09 -8.14 10.58
CA GLY A 278 22.05 -7.78 11.62
C GLY A 278 22.31 -8.94 12.58
N ASP A 279 21.26 -9.51 13.16
CA ASP A 279 21.37 -10.67 14.07
C ASP A 279 21.94 -11.91 13.37
N ALA A 280 21.54 -12.15 12.12
CA ALA A 280 22.07 -13.26 11.31
C ALA A 280 23.59 -13.14 11.07
N LEU A 281 24.12 -11.92 11.03
CA LEU A 281 25.54 -11.60 10.90
C LEU A 281 26.25 -11.47 12.26
N GLY A 282 25.57 -11.69 13.37
CA GLY A 282 26.13 -11.58 14.73
C GLY A 282 26.22 -10.15 15.27
N HIS A 283 25.56 -9.18 14.63
CA HIS A 283 25.43 -7.83 15.17
C HIS A 283 24.25 -7.77 16.15
N PRO A 284 24.47 -7.35 17.41
CA PRO A 284 23.38 -7.21 18.36
C PRO A 284 22.36 -6.15 17.87
N PRO A 285 21.06 -6.37 18.10
CA PRO A 285 19.99 -5.53 17.55
C PRO A 285 20.03 -4.06 18.02
N GLU A 286 20.77 -3.75 19.09
CA GLU A 286 20.91 -2.40 19.67
C GLU A 286 22.07 -1.58 19.09
N ALA A 287 23.03 -2.19 18.38
CA ALA A 287 24.27 -1.53 17.96
C ALA A 287 24.22 -0.89 16.55
N ALA A 288 23.02 -0.67 16.00
CA ALA A 288 22.85 -0.23 14.61
C ALA A 288 23.13 1.27 14.34
N ASP A 289 23.67 2.03 15.30
CA ASP A 289 24.07 3.41 15.12
C ASP A 289 25.58 3.53 14.82
N GLN A 290 25.89 3.77 13.54
CA GLN A 290 26.80 4.83 13.03
C GLN A 290 28.14 4.58 12.33
N GLN A 291 28.81 3.42 12.26
CA GLN A 291 30.16 3.42 11.62
C GLN A 291 30.56 2.27 10.67
N ASN A 292 29.77 1.23 10.51
CA ASN A 292 29.99 0.25 9.44
C ASN A 292 28.95 0.42 8.33
N PRO A 293 29.26 0.08 7.06
CA PRO A 293 28.22 -0.15 6.06
C PRO A 293 27.38 -1.32 6.59
N GLY A 294 26.36 -0.99 7.38
CA GLY A 294 25.57 -1.94 8.13
C GLY A 294 24.86 -2.92 7.20
N PRO A 295 24.11 -3.88 7.76
CA PRO A 295 23.30 -4.79 6.96
C PRO A 295 22.49 -3.98 5.93
N MET A 296 22.75 -4.25 4.65
CA MET A 296 22.04 -3.60 3.55
C MET A 296 20.72 -4.35 3.39
N ALA A 297 19.60 -3.63 3.51
CA ALA A 297 18.28 -4.14 3.23
C ALA A 297 17.64 -3.26 2.17
N ARG A 298 17.44 -3.81 0.96
CA ARG A 298 16.86 -3.06 -0.16
C ARG A 298 15.54 -3.67 -0.57
N LEU A 299 14.49 -2.87 -0.49
CA LEU A 299 13.17 -3.24 -1.02
C LEU A 299 13.23 -3.33 -2.55
N LEU A 300 12.89 -4.49 -3.10
CA LEU A 300 12.86 -4.71 -4.54
C LEU A 300 11.56 -4.18 -5.17
N PRO A 301 11.60 -3.72 -6.43
CA PRO A 301 10.43 -3.15 -7.11
C PRO A 301 9.42 -4.20 -7.60
N ASN A 302 9.65 -5.49 -7.34
CA ASN A 302 8.83 -6.57 -7.86
C ASN A 302 7.67 -6.88 -6.92
N PHE A 303 6.49 -7.08 -7.52
CA PHE A 303 5.37 -7.73 -6.86
C PHE A 303 5.47 -9.24 -7.09
N CYS A 304 5.04 -10.02 -6.10
CA CYS A 304 4.32 -11.23 -6.36
C CYS A 304 2.89 -10.82 -6.80
#